data_AF-A0A1X4XZE7-F1
#
_entry.id   AF-A0A1X4XZE7-F1
#
_cell.length_a   1.000
_cell.length_b   1.000
_cell.length_c   1.000
_cell.angle_alpha   90.00
_cell.angle_beta   90.00
_cell.angle_gamma   90.00
#
_symmetry.space_group_name_H-M   'P 1'
#
loop_
_entity.id
_entity.type
_entity.pdbx_description
1 polymer ?
#
loop_
_entity_poly.entity_id
_entity_poly.type
_entity_poly.pdbx_seq_one_letter_code
_entity_poly.pdbx_strand_id
1 'polypeptide(L)'
;MVEKDLGAIFSLFAFFSVAYIMAWYGMGVIGGKLLPTASFAHNNMDIIIAQSFAHSFGSFYPLIAPFLGLIEAVVGGSATASNVLFAKIQWEATISTVGINSFMWIYAAHAVGGGIASAITPSKITNAAATIGVGGKEEAQFIKATILPVLFMCLLVGILSMIFLYL
;
A
#
# COMPACT_ATOMS: atom_id res chain seq x y z
N MET A 1 29.99 -4.59 8.11
CA MET A 1 28.88 -3.63 8.36
C MET A 1 28.52 -2.88 7.08
N VAL A 2 29.48 -2.19 6.44
CA VAL A 2 29.29 -1.39 5.21
C VAL A 2 28.63 -2.11 4.02
N GLU A 3 28.95 -3.39 3.79
CA GLU A 3 28.44 -4.14 2.63
C GLU A 3 26.96 -4.56 2.77
N LYS A 4 26.48 -4.73 4.03
CA LYS A 4 25.08 -5.04 4.32
C LYS A 4 24.17 -3.83 4.16
N ASP A 5 24.69 -2.64 4.45
CA ASP A 5 23.97 -1.37 4.29
C ASP A 5 23.79 -0.98 2.82
N LEU A 6 24.77 -1.32 1.97
CA LEU A 6 24.69 -1.02 0.54
C LEU A 6 23.56 -1.80 -0.15
N GLY A 7 23.34 -3.06 0.22
CA GLY A 7 22.24 -3.87 -0.30
C GLY A 7 20.86 -3.29 0.03
N ALA A 8 20.69 -2.77 1.25
CA ALA A 8 19.44 -2.13 1.67
C ALA A 8 19.17 -0.83 0.88
N ILE A 9 20.21 -0.04 0.64
CA ILE A 9 20.13 1.18 -0.18
C ILE A 9 19.72 0.85 -1.62
N PHE A 10 20.35 -0.16 -2.25
CA PHE A 10 19.97 -0.58 -3.60
C PHE A 10 18.53 -1.09 -3.70
N SER A 11 18.07 -1.86 -2.70
CA SER A 11 16.69 -2.34 -2.65
C SER A 11 15.69 -1.18 -2.57
N LEU A 12 15.98 -0.16 -1.75
CA LEU A 12 15.12 1.02 -1.61
C LEU A 12 15.06 1.81 -2.91
N PHE A 13 16.20 2.01 -3.58
CA PHE A 13 16.25 2.66 -4.89
C PHE A 13 15.48 1.87 -5.94
N ALA A 14 15.60 0.54 -5.96
CA ALA A 14 14.85 -0.29 -6.89
C ALA A 14 13.33 -0.15 -6.65
N PHE A 15 12.88 -0.18 -5.39
CA PHE A 15 11.47 0.00 -5.03
C PHE A 15 10.93 1.36 -5.50
N PHE A 16 11.62 2.47 -5.17
CA PHE A 16 11.17 3.79 -5.60
C PHE A 16 11.32 4.01 -7.11
N SER A 17 12.28 3.35 -7.78
CA SER A 17 12.40 3.41 -9.24
C SER A 17 11.22 2.74 -9.92
N VAL A 18 10.78 1.58 -9.41
CA VAL A 18 9.57 0.90 -9.91
C VAL A 18 8.34 1.78 -9.67
N ALA A 19 8.20 2.33 -8.46
CA ALA A 19 7.11 3.26 -8.12
C ALA A 19 7.08 4.47 -9.06
N TYR A 20 8.23 5.07 -9.34
CA TYR A 20 8.36 6.20 -10.25
C TYR A 20 7.97 5.81 -11.68
N ILE A 21 8.46 4.67 -12.18
CA ILE A 21 8.10 4.20 -13.52
C ILE A 21 6.58 3.98 -13.62
N MET A 22 5.96 3.33 -12.63
CA MET A 22 4.52 3.10 -12.62
C MET A 22 3.72 4.40 -12.63
N ALA A 23 4.10 5.37 -11.78
CA ALA A 23 3.43 6.65 -11.64
C ALA A 23 3.46 7.50 -12.92
N TRP A 24 4.60 7.47 -13.63
CA TRP A 24 4.85 8.32 -14.80
C TRP A 24 4.74 7.57 -16.13
N TYR A 25 4.40 6.28 -16.12
CA TYR A 25 4.22 5.51 -17.36
C TYR A 25 3.12 6.10 -18.24
N GLY A 26 3.39 6.30 -19.53
CA GLY A 26 2.48 6.93 -20.48
C GLY A 26 2.52 8.47 -20.49
N MET A 27 3.40 9.10 -19.71
CA MET A 27 3.71 10.53 -19.81
C MET A 27 4.71 10.78 -20.95
N GLY A 28 4.54 11.88 -21.66
CA GLY A 28 5.41 12.29 -22.77
C GLY A 28 6.03 13.66 -22.51
N VAL A 29 7.17 13.94 -23.13
CA VAL A 29 7.81 15.26 -23.05
C VAL A 29 7.35 16.08 -24.25
N ILE A 30 6.45 17.05 -24.02
CA ILE A 30 5.94 17.97 -25.05
C ILE A 30 6.43 19.36 -24.67
N GLY A 31 7.31 19.95 -25.48
CA GLY A 31 7.87 21.29 -25.22
C GLY A 31 8.70 21.39 -23.94
N GLY A 32 9.38 20.31 -23.54
CA GLY A 32 10.22 20.27 -22.34
C GLY A 32 9.46 20.07 -21.02
N LYS A 33 8.13 19.90 -21.06
CA LYS A 33 7.31 19.57 -19.89
C LYS A 33 6.80 18.13 -19.99
N LEU A 34 6.76 17.43 -18.85
CA LEU A 34 6.10 16.14 -18.72
C LEU A 34 4.59 16.35 -18.71
N LEU A 35 3.93 15.91 -19.76
CA LEU A 35 2.49 16.02 -19.93
C LEU A 35 1.86 14.65 -20.22
N PRO A 36 0.62 14.41 -19.77
CA PRO A 36 -0.08 13.18 -20.09
C PRO A 36 -0.30 13.10 -21.60
N THR A 37 0.11 11.97 -22.19
CA THR A 37 -0.18 11.70 -23.60
C THR A 37 -1.61 11.19 -23.77
N ALA A 38 -2.11 11.13 -25.01
CA ALA A 38 -3.41 10.52 -25.30
C ALA A 38 -3.53 9.07 -24.75
N SER A 39 -2.41 8.36 -24.63
CA SER A 39 -2.37 6.98 -24.12
C SER A 39 -2.29 6.89 -22.59
N PHE A 40 -2.05 7.98 -21.87
CA PHE A 40 -1.83 7.95 -20.41
C PHE A 40 -3.02 7.35 -19.66
N ALA A 41 -4.25 7.75 -20.02
CA ALA A 41 -5.46 7.30 -19.34
C ALA A 41 -5.72 5.79 -19.47
N HIS A 42 -5.22 5.15 -20.54
CA HIS A 42 -5.46 3.72 -20.80
C HIS A 42 -4.26 2.83 -20.49
N ASN A 43 -3.04 3.36 -20.61
CA ASN A 43 -1.83 2.56 -20.50
C ASN A 43 -1.12 2.76 -19.15
N ASN A 44 -1.39 3.82 -18.38
CA ASN A 44 -0.71 4.04 -17.10
C ASN A 44 -0.91 2.84 -16.15
N MET A 45 0.20 2.33 -15.60
CA MET A 45 0.19 1.10 -14.79
C MET A 45 -0.67 1.26 -13.52
N ASP A 46 -0.61 2.41 -12.85
CA ASP A 46 -1.42 2.66 -11.65
C ASP A 46 -2.90 2.70 -11.98
N ILE A 47 -3.28 3.31 -13.10
CA ILE A 47 -4.67 3.37 -13.57
C ILE A 47 -5.18 1.96 -13.88
N ILE A 48 -4.38 1.12 -14.55
CA ILE A 48 -4.77 -0.26 -14.89
C ILE A 48 -5.00 -1.09 -13.61
N ILE A 49 -4.11 -0.98 -12.63
CA ILE A 49 -4.25 -1.66 -11.34
C ILE A 49 -5.50 -1.15 -10.61
N ALA A 50 -5.68 0.17 -10.57
CA ALA A 50 -6.83 0.80 -9.94
C ALA A 50 -8.15 0.37 -10.57
N GLN A 51 -8.24 0.31 -11.90
CA GLN A 51 -9.41 -0.17 -12.63
C GLN A 51 -9.68 -1.65 -12.36
N SER A 52 -8.63 -2.46 -12.21
CA SER A 52 -8.76 -3.88 -11.85
C SER A 52 -9.38 -4.03 -10.45
N PHE A 53 -8.95 -3.22 -9.48
CA PHE A 53 -9.58 -3.20 -8.16
C PHE A 53 -11.01 -2.66 -8.20
N ALA A 54 -11.25 -1.58 -8.95
CA ALA A 54 -12.56 -1.00 -9.11
C ALA A 54 -13.57 -1.99 -9.70
N HIS A 55 -13.17 -2.76 -10.72
CA HIS A 55 -14.01 -3.80 -11.32
C HIS A 55 -14.22 -4.97 -10.36
N SER A 56 -13.19 -5.38 -9.62
CA SER A 56 -13.28 -6.54 -8.72
C SER A 56 -14.16 -6.27 -7.50
N PHE A 57 -14.10 -5.07 -6.93
CA PHE A 57 -14.74 -4.76 -5.65
C PHE A 57 -15.92 -3.78 -5.78
N GLY A 58 -15.96 -2.94 -6.81
CA GLY A 58 -17.04 -1.99 -7.04
C GLY A 58 -17.33 -1.13 -5.81
N SER A 59 -18.60 -1.06 -5.42
CA SER A 59 -19.04 -0.32 -4.22
C SER A 59 -18.51 -0.89 -2.90
N PHE A 60 -18.00 -2.13 -2.86
CA PHE A 60 -17.37 -2.69 -1.67
C PHE A 60 -15.89 -2.31 -1.52
N TYR A 61 -15.35 -1.49 -2.42
CA TYR A 61 -13.96 -1.05 -2.37
C TYR A 61 -13.51 -0.46 -1.02
N PRO A 62 -14.31 0.35 -0.29
CA PRO A 62 -13.92 0.88 1.02
C PRO A 62 -13.61 -0.20 2.07
N LEU A 63 -14.28 -1.36 2.00
CA LEU A 63 -14.00 -2.50 2.88
C LEU A 63 -12.61 -3.08 2.65
N ILE A 64 -12.12 -3.01 1.41
CA ILE A 64 -10.88 -3.65 0.95
C ILE A 64 -9.68 -2.71 1.03
N ALA A 65 -9.89 -1.40 0.95
CA ALA A 65 -8.85 -0.38 1.07
C ALA A 65 -7.85 -0.59 2.23
N PRO A 66 -8.26 -0.88 3.48
CA PRO A 66 -7.30 -1.15 4.57
C PRO A 66 -6.51 -2.44 4.37
N PHE A 67 -7.07 -3.47 3.72
CA PHE A 67 -6.35 -4.70 3.43
C PHE A 67 -5.26 -4.49 2.38
N LEU A 68 -5.49 -3.62 1.40
CA LEU A 68 -4.46 -3.24 0.44
C LEU A 68 -3.29 -2.55 1.14
N GLY A 69 -3.56 -1.64 2.07
CA GLY A 69 -2.52 -1.01 2.88
C GLY A 69 -1.80 -2.01 3.78
N LEU A 70 -2.52 -2.99 4.32
CA LEU A 70 -1.93 -4.04 5.16
C LEU A 70 -0.95 -4.90 4.36
N ILE A 71 -1.38 -5.47 3.23
CA ILE A 71 -0.56 -6.39 2.42
C ILE A 71 0.71 -5.68 1.99
N GLU A 72 0.57 -4.45 1.51
CA GLU A 72 1.68 -3.75 0.93
C GLU A 72 2.66 -3.24 1.99
N ALA A 73 2.20 -2.77 3.16
CA ALA A 73 3.09 -2.45 4.27
C ALA A 73 3.81 -3.67 4.88
N VAL A 74 3.23 -4.87 4.80
CA VAL A 74 3.92 -6.12 5.17
C VAL A 74 5.06 -6.42 4.21
N VAL A 75 4.83 -6.25 2.90
CA VAL A 75 5.82 -6.53 1.84
C VAL A 75 6.90 -5.45 1.77
N GLY A 76 6.50 -4.17 1.71
CA GLY A 76 7.41 -3.02 1.60
C GLY A 76 8.11 -2.67 2.90
N GLY A 77 7.61 -3.14 4.05
CA GLY A 77 8.23 -2.94 5.36
C GLY A 77 8.12 -1.52 5.93
N SER A 78 7.56 -0.57 5.19
CA SER A 78 7.45 0.85 5.56
C SER A 78 6.10 1.43 5.13
N ALA A 79 5.26 1.78 6.10
CA ALA A 79 3.95 2.39 5.85
C ALA A 79 4.04 3.70 5.03
N THR A 80 5.14 4.45 5.13
CA THR A 80 5.32 5.68 4.36
C THR A 80 5.57 5.38 2.88
N ALA A 81 6.51 4.48 2.58
CA ALA A 81 6.81 4.11 1.20
C ALA A 81 5.58 3.49 0.53
N SER A 82 4.85 2.71 1.31
CA SER A 82 3.58 2.09 0.97
C SER A 82 2.49 3.07 0.56
N ASN A 83 2.18 4.00 1.45
CA ASN A 83 1.18 5.02 1.20
C ASN A 83 1.51 5.85 -0.05
N VAL A 84 2.78 6.23 -0.25
CA VAL A 84 3.22 6.99 -1.43
C VAL A 84 3.04 6.18 -2.72
N LEU A 85 3.41 4.90 -2.73
CA LEU A 85 3.23 4.02 -3.89
C LEU A 85 1.76 3.87 -4.26
N PHE A 86 0.89 3.65 -3.27
CA PHE A 86 -0.52 3.39 -3.50
C PHE A 86 -1.39 4.64 -3.63
N ALA A 87 -0.86 5.84 -3.36
CA ALA A 87 -1.64 7.08 -3.39
C ALA A 87 -2.43 7.26 -4.70
N LYS A 88 -1.76 7.08 -5.85
CA LYS A 88 -2.40 7.23 -7.17
C LYS A 88 -3.35 6.07 -7.47
N ILE A 89 -2.98 4.84 -7.13
CA ILE A 89 -3.84 3.66 -7.31
C ILE A 89 -5.14 3.82 -6.51
N GLN A 90 -5.05 4.22 -5.25
CA GLN A 90 -6.19 4.46 -4.37
C GLN A 90 -7.05 5.62 -4.89
N TRP A 91 -6.44 6.68 -5.41
CA TRP A 91 -7.14 7.81 -6.02
C TRP A 91 -8.01 7.36 -7.20
N GLU A 92 -7.38 6.71 -8.18
CA GLU A 92 -8.05 6.25 -9.40
C GLU A 92 -9.13 5.19 -9.12
N ALA A 93 -8.87 4.27 -8.19
CA ALA A 93 -9.82 3.23 -7.79
C ALA A 93 -11.02 3.83 -7.06
N THR A 94 -10.79 4.83 -6.21
CA THR A 94 -11.86 5.55 -5.49
C THR A 94 -12.77 6.29 -6.46
N ILE A 95 -12.19 7.05 -7.40
CA ILE A 95 -12.95 7.79 -8.41
C ILE A 95 -13.80 6.83 -9.24
N SER A 96 -13.25 5.68 -9.60
CA SER A 96 -13.91 4.66 -10.42
C SER A 96 -14.96 3.83 -9.67
N THR A 97 -15.09 3.96 -8.35
CA THR A 97 -16.01 3.15 -7.52
C THR A 97 -17.03 3.99 -6.78
N VAL A 98 -16.59 4.78 -5.80
CA VAL A 98 -17.44 5.52 -4.85
C VAL A 98 -17.33 7.04 -5.00
N GLY A 99 -16.53 7.51 -5.98
CA GLY A 99 -16.42 8.91 -6.37
C GLY A 99 -15.33 9.69 -5.64
N ILE A 100 -14.99 10.85 -6.19
CA ILE A 100 -13.82 11.65 -5.79
C ILE A 100 -13.86 12.17 -4.34
N ASN A 101 -15.05 12.50 -3.83
CA ASN A 101 -15.24 13.05 -2.48
C ASN A 101 -14.88 12.03 -1.38
N SER A 102 -14.85 10.76 -1.73
CA SER A 102 -14.61 9.62 -0.85
C SER A 102 -13.12 9.31 -0.65
N PHE A 103 -12.24 9.93 -1.46
CA PHE A 103 -10.82 9.59 -1.50
C PHE A 103 -10.13 9.70 -0.13
N MET A 104 -10.35 10.80 0.60
CA MET A 104 -9.67 11.00 1.88
C MET A 104 -10.01 9.91 2.90
N TRP A 105 -11.27 9.45 2.93
CA TRP A 105 -11.72 8.39 3.83
C TRP A 105 -11.10 7.03 3.47
N ILE A 106 -11.08 6.71 2.18
CA ILE A 106 -10.47 5.47 1.67
C ILE A 106 -8.97 5.47 1.91
N TYR A 107 -8.29 6.57 1.60
CA TYR A 107 -6.85 6.69 1.77
C TYR A 107 -6.45 6.70 3.25
N ALA A 108 -7.28 7.27 4.13
CA ALA A 108 -7.10 7.15 5.57
C ALA A 108 -7.25 5.69 6.05
N ALA A 109 -8.27 4.97 5.59
CA ALA A 109 -8.44 3.55 5.92
C ALA A 109 -7.24 2.70 5.44
N HIS A 110 -6.75 2.97 4.23
CA HIS A 110 -5.52 2.38 3.70
C HIS A 110 -4.31 2.65 4.61
N ALA A 111 -4.09 3.91 4.99
CA ALA A 111 -2.98 4.29 5.87
C ALA A 111 -3.07 3.64 7.26
N VAL A 112 -4.28 3.51 7.82
CA VAL A 112 -4.51 2.79 9.08
C VAL A 112 -4.19 1.30 8.93
N GLY A 113 -4.62 0.67 7.83
CA GLY A 113 -4.27 -0.72 7.50
C GLY A 113 -2.75 -0.94 7.41
N GLY A 114 -2.04 -0.01 6.76
CA GLY A 114 -0.57 0.00 6.70
C GLY A 114 0.09 0.21 8.06
N GLY A 115 -0.53 0.99 8.96
CA GLY A 115 -0.12 1.12 10.35
C GLY A 115 -0.24 -0.22 11.11
N ILE A 116 -1.40 -0.86 11.04
CA ILE A 116 -1.71 -2.14 11.69
C ILE A 116 -0.74 -3.24 11.22
N ALA A 117 -0.40 -3.27 9.92
CA ALA A 117 0.56 -4.21 9.35
C ALA A 117 1.93 -4.24 10.04
N SER A 118 2.33 -3.14 10.70
CA SER A 118 3.61 -3.06 11.41
C SER A 118 3.80 -4.16 12.45
N ALA A 119 2.70 -4.71 13.00
CA ALA A 119 2.73 -5.79 13.97
C ALA A 119 3.08 -7.17 13.37
N ILE A 120 2.99 -7.34 12.04
CA ILE A 120 3.27 -8.59 11.32
C ILE A 120 4.34 -8.45 10.23
N THR A 121 4.90 -7.25 10.04
CA THR A 121 6.00 -7.01 9.09
C THR A 121 7.28 -7.74 9.54
N PRO A 122 7.85 -8.66 8.73
CA PRO A 122 9.04 -9.43 9.11
C PRO A 122 10.25 -8.57 9.46
N SER A 123 10.53 -7.52 8.68
CA SER A 123 11.69 -6.63 8.93
C SER A 123 11.61 -5.90 10.28
N LYS A 124 10.42 -5.53 10.73
CA LYS A 124 10.22 -4.89 12.04
C LYS A 124 10.34 -5.90 13.18
N ILE A 125 9.80 -7.10 12.98
CA ILE A 125 9.86 -8.18 13.98
C ILE A 125 11.30 -8.65 14.17
N THR A 126 12.08 -8.83 13.10
CA THR A 126 13.49 -9.21 13.21
C THR A 126 14.32 -8.15 13.92
N ASN A 127 14.04 -6.86 13.69
CA ASN A 127 14.70 -5.79 14.44
C ASN A 127 14.33 -5.83 15.93
N ALA A 128 13.05 -6.08 16.27
CA ALA A 128 12.61 -6.21 17.66
C ALA A 128 13.23 -7.44 18.34
N ALA A 129 13.23 -8.59 17.65
CA ALA A 129 13.78 -9.85 18.13
C ALA A 129 15.27 -9.75 18.48
N ALA A 130 16.03 -9.00 17.67
CA ALA A 130 17.45 -8.71 17.93
C ALA A 130 17.68 -7.96 19.26
N THR A 131 16.72 -7.16 19.75
CA THR A 131 16.87 -6.40 21.01
C THR A 131 16.70 -7.28 22.25
N ILE A 132 15.93 -8.36 22.14
CA ILE A 132 15.64 -9.30 23.24
C ILE A 132 16.42 -10.62 23.09
N GLY A 133 17.27 -10.76 22.06
CA GLY A 133 18.14 -11.92 21.85
C GLY A 133 17.41 -13.16 21.35
N VAL A 134 16.25 -13.00 20.70
CA VAL A 134 15.44 -14.10 20.16
C VAL A 134 15.53 -14.13 18.63
N GLY A 135 15.11 -15.23 18.00
CA GLY A 135 15.12 -15.31 16.54
C GLY A 135 14.48 -16.57 15.99
N GLY A 136 14.10 -16.53 14.71
CA GLY A 136 13.59 -17.67 13.95
C GLY A 136 12.25 -18.19 14.48
N LYS A 137 12.27 -19.19 15.37
CA LYS A 137 11.05 -19.87 15.84
C LYS A 137 10.11 -18.92 16.59
N GLU A 138 10.66 -18.05 17.43
CA GLU A 138 9.87 -17.13 18.26
C GLU A 138 9.27 -16.00 17.42
N GLU A 139 10.00 -15.49 16.41
CA GLU A 139 9.48 -14.52 15.45
C GLU A 139 8.28 -15.10 14.69
N ALA A 140 8.40 -16.34 14.21
CA ALA A 140 7.32 -17.02 13.51
C ALA A 140 6.12 -17.31 14.43
N GLN A 141 6.37 -17.64 15.70
CA GLN A 141 5.30 -17.83 16.69
C GLN A 141 4.58 -16.51 16.98
N PHE A 142 5.30 -15.40 17.07
CA PHE A 142 4.73 -14.07 17.26
C PHE A 142 3.83 -13.69 16.09
N ILE A 143 4.32 -13.82 14.84
CA ILE A 143 3.51 -13.55 13.63
C ILE A 143 2.24 -14.40 13.61
N LYS A 144 2.36 -15.70 13.92
CA LYS A 144 1.20 -16.61 13.97
C LYS A 144 0.18 -16.20 15.04
N ALA A 145 0.64 -15.67 16.17
CA ALA A 145 -0.25 -15.21 17.23
C ALA A 145 -0.91 -13.86 16.89
N THR A 146 -0.22 -12.97 16.16
CA THR A 146 -0.72 -11.61 15.87
C THR A 146 -1.48 -11.49 14.55
N ILE A 147 -1.33 -12.44 13.61
CA ILE A 147 -1.99 -12.35 12.30
C ILE A 147 -3.52 -12.30 12.40
N LEU A 148 -4.12 -13.08 13.29
CA LEU A 148 -5.57 -13.10 13.46
C LEU A 148 -6.10 -11.78 14.07
N PRO A 149 -5.54 -11.25 15.17
CA PRO A 149 -5.86 -9.90 15.65
C PRO A 149 -5.69 -8.81 14.59
N VAL A 150 -4.62 -8.88 13.79
CA VAL A 150 -4.33 -7.90 12.74
C VAL A 150 -5.39 -7.93 11.64
N LEU A 151 -5.76 -9.11 11.14
CA LEU A 151 -6.82 -9.25 10.15
C LEU A 151 -8.17 -8.78 10.68
N PHE A 152 -8.46 -9.05 11.97
CA PHE A 152 -9.69 -8.58 12.60
C PHE A 152 -9.73 -7.05 12.72
N MET A 153 -8.63 -6.41 13.16
CA MET A 153 -8.55 -4.95 13.22
C MET A 153 -8.65 -4.32 11.83
N CYS A 154 -8.03 -4.92 10.82
CA CYS A 154 -8.12 -4.46 9.43
C CYS A 154 -9.57 -4.55 8.91
N LEU A 155 -10.26 -5.65 9.22
CA LEU A 155 -11.68 -5.83 8.88
C LEU A 155 -12.56 -4.78 9.56
N LEU A 156 -12.34 -4.51 10.85
CA LEU A 156 -13.07 -3.47 11.59
C LEU A 156 -12.89 -2.09 10.95
N VAL A 157 -11.67 -1.74 10.54
CA VAL A 157 -11.39 -0.48 9.83
C VAL A 157 -12.14 -0.43 8.50
N GLY A 158 -12.20 -1.54 7.76
CA GLY A 158 -12.94 -1.60 6.50
C GLY A 158 -14.45 -1.42 6.70
N ILE A 159 -15.02 -2.05 7.73
CA ILE A 159 -16.43 -1.86 8.11
C ILE A 159 -16.70 -0.41 8.51
N LEU A 160 -15.84 0.18 9.33
CA LEU A 160 -15.97 1.59 9.70
C LEU A 160 -15.87 2.50 8.47
N SER A 161 -14.95 2.24 7.55
CA SER A 161 -14.82 2.99 6.30
C SER A 161 -16.11 2.94 5.47
N MET A 162 -16.73 1.77 5.34
CA MET A 162 -18.04 1.61 4.70
C MET A 162 -19.11 2.44 5.41
N ILE A 163 -19.21 2.36 6.75
CA ILE A 163 -20.20 3.12 7.51
C ILE A 163 -20.02 4.62 7.30
N PHE A 164 -18.80 5.14 7.43
CA PHE A 164 -18.53 6.59 7.26
C PHE A 164 -18.79 7.10 5.84
N LEU A 165 -18.72 6.24 4.83
CA LEU A 165 -18.94 6.62 3.44
C LEU A 165 -20.40 6.58 3.01
N TYR A 166 -21.20 5.72 3.63
CA TYR A 166 -22.60 5.49 3.25
C TYR A 166 -23.61 6.10 4.23
N LEU A 167 -23.15 6.70 5.33
CA LEU A 167 -23.96 7.45 6.28
C LEU A 167 -23.90 8.95 5.98
#